data_AF-A0A7C4MNG8-F1
#
_entry.id   AF-A0A7C4MNG8-F1
#
_cell.length_a   1.000
_cell.length_b   1.000
_cell.length_c   1.000
_cell.angle_alpha   90.00
_cell.angle_beta   90.00
_cell.angle_gamma   90.00
#
_symmetry.space_group_name_H-M   'P 1'
#
loop_
_entity.id
_entity.type
_entity.pdbx_description
1 polymer ?
#
loop_
_entity_poly.entity_id
_entity_poly.type
_entity_poly.pdbx_seq_one_letter_code
_entity_poly.pdbx_strand_id
1 'polypeptide(L)' 'QVQAREGMKGEPVRARPVTYNRGEASASSSQTVRRAKKVGRNDVCPCGSGRKFKKCCGRNA' A
#
# COMPACT_ATOMS: atom_id res chain seq x y z
N GLN A 1 -24.17 -44.78 26.42
CA GLN A 1 -22.70 -44.71 26.29
C GLN A 1 -22.38 -43.83 25.09
N VAL A 2 -21.67 -42.71 25.28
CA VAL A 2 -21.32 -41.74 24.22
C VAL A 2 -19.80 -41.79 24.04
N GLN A 3 -19.33 -42.19 22.86
CA GLN A 3 -17.89 -42.23 22.55
C GLN A 3 -17.49 -41.02 21.69
N ALA A 4 -16.26 -40.58 21.93
CA ALA A 4 -15.72 -39.25 21.69
C ALA A 4 -15.52 -38.88 20.21
N ARG A 5 -15.52 -37.57 19.94
CA ARG A 5 -15.31 -36.94 18.63
C ARG A 5 -13.80 -36.80 18.42
N GLU A 6 -13.26 -37.46 17.40
CA GLU A 6 -11.82 -37.43 17.12
C GLU A 6 -11.41 -36.05 16.56
N GLY A 7 -10.42 -35.43 17.20
CA GLY A 7 -9.94 -34.09 16.89
C GLY A 7 -9.12 -34.02 15.60
N MET A 8 -9.51 -33.13 14.70
CA MET A 8 -8.72 -32.67 13.54
C MET A 8 -7.39 -32.11 14.02
N LYS A 9 -6.30 -32.86 13.83
CA LYS A 9 -4.93 -32.38 14.09
C LYS A 9 -4.50 -31.54 12.89
N GLY A 10 -4.58 -30.22 13.01
CA GLY A 10 -4.14 -29.29 11.97
C GLY A 10 -2.64 -29.42 11.70
N GLU A 11 -2.28 -29.73 10.46
CA GLU A 11 -0.90 -29.81 9.99
C GLU A 11 -0.27 -28.39 9.94
N PRO A 12 0.97 -28.17 10.43
CA PRO A 12 1.57 -26.84 10.45
C PRO A 12 2.01 -26.44 9.04
N VAL A 13 1.26 -25.50 8.44
CA VAL A 13 1.58 -24.91 7.13
C VAL A 13 2.95 -24.24 7.21
N ARG A 14 3.96 -24.87 6.60
CA ARG A 14 5.36 -24.43 6.63
C ARG A 14 5.48 -23.03 6.00
N ALA A 15 5.85 -22.04 6.82
CA ALA A 15 5.95 -20.65 6.41
C ALA A 15 6.97 -20.49 5.26
N ARG A 16 6.49 -20.02 4.10
CA ARG A 16 7.33 -19.74 2.93
C ARG A 16 8.10 -18.42 3.16
N PRO A 17 9.41 -18.36 2.88
CA PRO A 17 10.16 -17.12 3.04
C PRO A 17 9.70 -16.10 1.99
N VAL A 18 9.38 -14.89 2.46
CA VAL A 18 8.99 -13.78 1.60
C VAL A 18 10.26 -13.09 1.11
N THR A 19 10.45 -13.01 -0.20
CA THR A 19 11.51 -12.20 -0.80
C THR A 19 10.99 -10.76 -0.95
N TYR A 20 11.75 -9.78 -0.43
CA TYR A 20 11.43 -8.37 -0.62
C TYR A 20 12.30 -7.82 -1.74
N ASN A 21 11.69 -7.12 -2.70
CA ASN A 21 12.40 -6.33 -3.71
C ASN A 21 12.98 -5.06 -3.06
N ARG A 22 13.87 -5.21 -2.08
CA ARG A 22 14.67 -4.10 -1.55
C ARG A 22 15.74 -3.85 -2.60
N GLY A 23 15.42 -2.99 -3.57
CA GLY A 23 16.39 -2.52 -4.55
C GLY A 23 17.62 -1.99 -3.83
N GLU A 24 18.74 -2.69 -3.99
CA GLU A 24 20.04 -2.23 -3.55
C GLU A 24 20.44 -1.08 -4.49
N ALA A 25 20.32 0.13 -3.99
CA ALA A 25 20.50 1.34 -4.78
C ALA A 25 22.01 1.65 -4.90
N SER A 26 22.59 1.31 -6.05
CA SER A 26 23.80 1.97 -6.53
C SER A 26 23.61 3.48 -6.42
N ALA A 27 24.47 4.12 -5.62
CA ALA A 27 24.49 5.56 -5.39
C ALA A 27 24.92 6.29 -6.66
N SER A 28 23.99 6.57 -7.57
CA SER A 28 24.17 7.56 -8.63
C SER A 28 23.33 8.78 -8.30
N SER A 29 24.00 9.80 -7.76
CA SER A 29 23.45 11.07 -7.31
C SER A 29 23.00 11.92 -8.50
N SER A 30 21.90 11.52 -9.13
CA SER A 30 21.12 12.42 -9.99
C SER A 30 20.14 13.18 -9.08
N GLN A 31 20.42 14.45 -8.84
CA GLN A 31 19.51 15.30 -8.07
C GLN A 31 18.24 15.52 -8.89
N THR A 32 17.25 14.66 -8.69
CA THR A 32 15.95 14.78 -9.36
C THR A 32 15.35 16.14 -9.01
N VAL A 33 15.07 16.96 -10.03
CA VAL A 33 14.37 18.23 -9.88
C VAL A 33 13.03 17.93 -9.21
N ARG A 34 12.91 18.27 -7.93
CA ARG A 34 11.67 18.09 -7.17
C ARG A 34 10.66 19.10 -7.70
N ARG A 35 9.84 18.67 -8.67
CA ARG A 35 8.62 19.41 -9.07
C ARG A 35 7.82 19.72 -7.80
N ALA A 36 7.19 20.90 -7.78
CA ALA A 36 6.37 21.39 -6.68
C ALA A 36 5.47 20.28 -6.11
N LYS A 37 5.21 20.33 -4.79
CA LYS A 37 4.43 19.34 -4.04
C LYS A 37 3.17 18.98 -4.83
N LYS A 38 3.10 17.73 -5.31
CA LYS A 38 1.90 17.20 -5.97
C LYS A 38 0.78 17.24 -4.94
N VAL A 39 -0.39 17.78 -5.32
CA VAL A 39 -1.58 17.76 -4.46
C VAL A 39 -1.93 16.31 -4.14
N GLY A 40 -2.01 15.96 -2.86
CA GLY A 40 -2.40 14.62 -2.44
C GLY A 40 -3.90 14.41 -2.69
N ARG A 41 -4.31 13.15 -2.89
CA ARG A 41 -5.72 12.80 -3.15
C ARG A 41 -6.70 13.31 -2.07
N ASN A 42 -6.24 13.45 -0.83
CA ASN A 42 -7.08 13.87 0.28
C ASN A 42 -6.99 15.38 0.59
N ASP A 43 -6.03 16.09 0.02
CA ASP A 43 -5.86 17.53 0.21
C ASP A 43 -7.02 18.32 -0.41
N VAL A 44 -7.18 19.57 0.02
CA VAL A 44 -8.15 20.48 -0.59
C VAL A 44 -7.85 20.68 -2.07
N CYS A 45 -8.87 20.66 -2.92
CA CYS A 45 -8.71 20.84 -4.36
C CYS A 45 -8.22 22.26 -4.66
N PRO A 46 -7.13 22.43 -5.44
CA PRO A 46 -6.61 23.75 -5.82
C PRO A 46 -7.56 24.50 -6.77
N CYS A 47 -8.61 23.85 -7.26
CA CYS A 47 -9.69 24.43 -8.04
C CYS A 47 -10.66 25.33 -7.23
N GLY A 48 -10.42 25.51 -5.93
CA GLY A 48 -11.23 26.40 -5.08
C GLY A 48 -12.57 25.82 -4.62
N SER A 49 -12.90 24.57 -4.96
CA SER A 49 -14.21 23.99 -4.61
C SER A 49 -14.37 23.57 -3.14
N GLY A 50 -13.33 23.70 -2.31
CA GLY A 50 -13.32 23.24 -0.90
C GLY A 50 -13.39 21.72 -0.71
N ARG A 51 -13.56 20.94 -1.78
CA ARG A 51 -13.64 19.48 -1.74
C ARG A 51 -12.25 18.84 -1.78
N LYS A 52 -12.12 17.64 -1.19
CA LYS A 52 -10.88 16.83 -1.32
C LYS A 52 -10.57 16.55 -2.79
N PHE A 53 -9.30 16.57 -3.19
CA PHE A 53 -8.86 16.42 -4.58
C PHE A 53 -9.46 15.17 -5.25
N LYS A 54 -9.47 14.01 -4.57
CA LYS A 54 -10.06 12.75 -5.03
C LYS A 54 -11.56 12.79 -5.32
N LYS A 55 -12.28 13.75 -4.73
CA LYS A 55 -13.73 13.96 -4.93
C LYS A 55 -14.02 15.11 -5.90
N CYS A 56 -12.99 15.75 -6.45
CA CYS A 56 -13.11 16.87 -7.38
C CYS A 56 -12.26 16.59 -8.64
N CYS A 57 -11.20 17.37 -8.89
CA CYS A 57 -10.38 17.22 -10.09
C CYS A 57 -9.66 15.87 -10.20
N GLY A 58 -9.42 15.19 -9.07
CA GLY A 58 -8.81 13.86 -9.02
C GLY A 58 -9.80 12.70 -9.01
N ARG A 59 -11.08 12.92 -9.38
CA ARG A 59 -12.10 11.86 -9.36
C ARG A 59 -11.89 10.82 -10.46
N ASN A 60 -11.29 11.22 -11.59
CA ASN A 60 -11.02 10.36 -12.74
C ASN A 60 -9.53 10.34 -13.13
N ALA A 61 -8.64 10.75 -12.21
CA ALA A 61 -7.19 10.77 -12.40
C ALA A 61 -6.49 9.63 -11.65
#